data_AF-A0A968ZIU6-F1
#
_entry.id   AF-A0A968ZIU6-F1
#
_cell.length_a   1.000
_cell.length_b   1.000
_cell.length_c   1.000
_cell.angle_alpha   90.00
_cell.angle_beta   90.00
_cell.angle_gamma   90.00
#
_symmetry.space_group_name_H-M   'P 1'
#
loop_
_entity.id
_entity.type
_entity.pdbx_description
1 polymer ?
#
loop_
_entity_poly.entity_id
_entity_poly.type
_entity_poly.pdbx_seq_one_letter_code
_entity_poly.pdbx_strand_id
1 'polypeptide(L)'
;MVTMSPPALYVAITNHGFGHATRTAAILAEVQRLAPKIPLIVATNAPHWLLKASLPGQFIYHSAVLDVGVVQSDSLSMNLPATLAQLQEIRSYQDHLVASEVDYLRQHNVQLI
;
A
#
# COMPACT_ATOMS: atom_id res chain seq x y z
N MET A 1 -18.83 28.04 8.18
CA MET A 1 -19.04 26.79 7.42
C MET A 1 -17.76 25.99 7.55
N VAL A 2 -17.72 24.93 8.36
CA VAL A 2 -16.50 24.11 8.52
C VAL A 2 -16.33 23.33 7.22
N THR A 3 -15.33 23.69 6.42
CA THR A 3 -14.93 22.88 5.27
C THR A 3 -14.28 21.62 5.82
N MET A 4 -15.02 20.51 5.86
CA MET A 4 -14.43 19.21 6.17
C MET A 4 -13.44 18.85 5.07
N SER A 5 -12.20 18.55 5.45
CA SER A 5 -11.22 17.99 4.53
C SER A 5 -11.79 16.71 3.91
N PRO A 6 -11.66 16.52 2.59
CA PRO A 6 -12.14 15.31 1.93
C PRO A 6 -11.51 14.07 2.59
N PRO A 7 -12.29 12.99 2.80
CA PRO A 7 -11.78 11.78 3.42
C PRO A 7 -10.66 11.17 2.57
N ALA A 8 -9.61 10.68 3.22
CA ALA A 8 -8.51 10.01 2.52
C ALA A 8 -8.91 8.58 2.11
N LEU A 9 -8.45 8.17 0.93
CA LEU A 9 -8.45 6.79 0.46
C LEU A 9 -7.07 6.20 0.73
N TYR A 10 -7.03 5.15 1.56
CA TYR A 10 -5.83 4.38 1.84
C TYR A 10 -5.82 3.12 0.99
N VAL A 11 -4.70 2.82 0.33
CA VAL A 11 -4.59 1.69 -0.59
C VAL A 11 -3.36 0.88 -0.21
N ALA A 12 -3.59 -0.28 0.40
CA ALA A 12 -2.55 -1.26 0.67
C ALA A 12 -2.22 -2.06 -0.60
N ILE A 13 -0.94 -2.13 -0.95
CA ILE A 13 -0.46 -2.94 -2.06
C ILE A 13 0.38 -4.08 -1.49
N THR A 14 -0.04 -5.31 -1.77
CA THR A 14 0.70 -6.53 -1.42
C THR A 14 2.17 -6.43 -1.83
N ASN A 15 3.05 -6.95 -0.97
CA ASN A 15 4.49 -7.01 -1.19
C ASN A 15 4.87 -8.19 -2.11
N HIS A 16 4.27 -8.24 -3.29
CA HIS A 16 4.50 -9.30 -4.27
C HIS A 16 4.79 -8.76 -5.66
N GLY A 17 6.07 -8.71 -6.02
CA GLY A 17 6.52 -8.26 -7.33
C GLY A 17 6.03 -6.85 -7.73
N PHE A 18 6.37 -6.41 -8.94
CA PHE A 18 6.01 -5.09 -9.44
C PHE A 18 4.65 -5.05 -10.15
N GLY A 19 4.07 -6.21 -10.45
CA GLY A 19 2.78 -6.30 -11.15
C GLY A 19 1.61 -5.74 -10.33
N HIS A 20 1.54 -6.04 -9.04
CA HIS A 20 0.50 -5.49 -8.16
C HIS A 20 0.62 -3.98 -7.99
N ALA A 21 1.85 -3.48 -7.81
CA ALA A 21 2.12 -2.05 -7.68
C ALA A 21 1.73 -1.26 -8.92
N THR A 22 2.16 -1.70 -10.12
CA THR A 22 1.87 -1.00 -11.37
C THR A 22 0.39 -1.03 -11.74
N ARG A 23 -0.29 -2.18 -11.57
CA ARG A 23 -1.74 -2.30 -11.80
C ARG A 23 -2.55 -1.42 -10.86
N THR A 24 -2.19 -1.40 -9.58
CA THR A 24 -2.86 -0.56 -8.59
C THR A 24 -2.61 0.93 -8.87
N ALA A 25 -1.36 1.31 -9.19
CA ALA A 25 -1.03 2.68 -9.58
C ALA A 25 -1.86 3.19 -10.77
N ALA A 26 -2.09 2.35 -11.79
CA ALA A 26 -2.95 2.69 -12.91
C ALA A 26 -4.42 2.93 -12.50
N ILE A 27 -4.97 2.11 -11.60
CA ILE A 27 -6.31 2.34 -11.02
C ILE A 27 -6.34 3.66 -10.26
N LEU A 28 -5.33 3.93 -9.43
CA LEU A 28 -5.26 5.16 -8.64
C LEU A 28 -5.12 6.41 -9.51
N ALA A 29 -4.46 6.32 -10.66
CA ALA A 29 -4.40 7.42 -11.61
C ALA A 29 -5.79 7.78 -12.14
N GLU A 30 -6.63 6.77 -12.40
CA GLU A 30 -8.01 6.99 -12.81
C GLU A 30 -8.88 7.52 -11.67
N VAL A 31 -8.64 7.07 -10.43
CA VAL A 31 -9.28 7.66 -9.24
C VAL A 31 -8.92 9.14 -9.10
N GLN A 32 -7.65 9.52 -9.27
CA GLN A 32 -7.24 10.93 -9.27
C GLN A 32 -7.91 11.74 -10.40
N ARG A 33 -8.08 11.14 -11.57
CA ARG A 33 -8.74 11.79 -12.71
C ARG A 33 -10.22 12.07 -12.43
N LEU A 34 -10.92 11.09 -11.84
CA LEU A 34 -12.36 11.17 -11.56
C LEU A 34 -12.68 11.96 -10.28
N ALA A 35 -11.82 11.88 -9.27
CA ALA A 35 -12.02 12.46 -7.96
C ALA A 35 -10.75 13.17 -7.45
N PRO A 36 -10.29 14.25 -8.11
CA PRO A 36 -8.99 14.89 -7.83
C PRO A 36 -8.84 15.51 -6.45
N LYS A 37 -9.94 15.63 -5.70
CA LYS A 37 -9.94 16.17 -4.33
C LYS A 37 -9.72 15.10 -3.26
N ILE A 38 -9.80 13.81 -3.59
CA ILE A 38 -9.59 12.72 -2.62
C ILE A 38 -8.09 12.56 -2.39
N PRO A 39 -7.59 12.75 -1.15
CA PRO A 39 -6.21 12.43 -0.82
C PRO A 39 -5.97 10.93 -0.95
N LEU A 40 -4.89 10.55 -1.65
CA LEU A 40 -4.46 9.16 -1.77
C LEU A 40 -3.30 8.88 -0.82
N ILE A 41 -3.40 7.79 -0.09
CA ILE A 41 -2.32 7.21 0.71
C ILE A 41 -2.03 5.82 0.13
N VAL A 42 -0.80 5.59 -0.30
CA VAL A 42 -0.37 4.32 -0.88
C VAL A 42 0.57 3.64 0.11
N ALA A 43 0.09 2.55 0.70
CA ALA A 43 0.82 1.77 1.70
C ALA A 43 1.50 0.56 1.05
N THR A 44 2.82 0.65 0.92
CA THR A 44 3.64 -0.38 0.26
C THR A 44 5.13 -0.12 0.51
N ASN A 45 5.97 -1.12 0.25
CA ASN A 45 7.42 -0.97 0.13
C ASN A 45 7.89 -0.98 -1.34
N ALA A 46 6.97 -1.03 -2.32
CA ALA A 46 7.33 -0.93 -3.72
C ALA A 46 8.05 0.41 -3.99
N PRO A 47 9.12 0.41 -4.81
CA PRO A 47 9.93 1.62 -4.99
C PRO A 47 9.11 2.81 -5.47
N HIS A 48 9.34 3.98 -4.86
CA HIS A 48 8.57 5.19 -5.18
C HIS A 48 8.59 5.53 -6.68
N TRP A 49 9.74 5.34 -7.35
CA TRP A 49 9.89 5.57 -8.80
C TRP A 49 8.94 4.73 -9.64
N LEU A 50 8.64 3.49 -9.22
CA LEU A 50 7.75 2.58 -9.92
C LEU A 50 6.31 3.07 -9.85
N LEU A 51 5.88 3.51 -8.67
CA LEU A 51 4.55 4.10 -8.48
C LEU A 51 4.40 5.38 -9.32
N LYS A 52 5.42 6.25 -9.33
CA LYS A 52 5.39 7.51 -10.09
C LYS A 52 5.36 7.32 -11.60
N ALA A 53 5.81 6.17 -12.11
CA ALA A 53 5.72 5.87 -13.54
C ALA A 53 4.27 5.73 -14.04
N SER A 54 3.33 5.33 -13.17
CA SER A 54 1.92 5.11 -13.55
C SER A 54 0.91 5.93 -12.72
N LEU A 55 1.33 6.54 -11.62
CA LEU A 55 0.56 7.44 -10.77
C LEU A 55 1.22 8.83 -10.71
N PRO A 56 1.00 9.70 -11.72
CA PRO A 56 1.73 10.97 -11.83
C PRO A 56 1.30 12.02 -10.81
N GLY A 57 0.06 11.98 -10.32
CA GLY A 57 -0.47 12.95 -9.36
C GLY A 57 0.16 12.85 -7.97
N GLN A 58 -0.34 13.69 -7.05
CA GLN A 58 0.12 13.71 -5.65
C GLN A 58 -0.52 12.57 -4.84
N PHE A 59 0.32 11.85 -4.10
CA PHE A 59 -0.10 10.84 -3.14
C PHE A 59 0.89 10.82 -1.98
N ILE A 60 0.43 10.36 -0.82
CA ILE A 60 1.27 10.10 0.34
C ILE A 60 1.81 8.68 0.19
N TYR A 61 3.14 8.55 0.17
CA TYR A 61 3.81 7.25 0.20
C TYR A 61 3.97 6.82 1.66
N HIS A 62 3.22 5.80 2.07
CA HIS A 62 3.34 5.18 3.39
C HIS A 62 4.15 3.90 3.26
N SER A 63 5.38 3.89 3.78
CA SER A 63 6.24 2.70 3.69
C SER A 63 5.76 1.64 4.68
N ALA A 64 5.02 0.66 4.19
CA ALA A 64 4.46 -0.41 5.01
C ALA A 64 4.63 -1.79 4.34
N VAL A 65 4.94 -2.79 5.16
CA VAL A 65 4.96 -4.22 4.78
C VAL A 65 3.85 -4.89 5.58
N LEU A 66 2.70 -5.07 4.95
CA LEU A 66 1.48 -5.58 5.59
C LEU A 66 1.24 -7.07 5.33
N ASP A 67 1.97 -7.62 4.35
CA ASP A 67 1.97 -9.02 4.00
C ASP A 67 3.35 -9.42 3.44
N VAL A 68 3.47 -10.72 3.13
CA VAL A 68 4.68 -11.30 2.54
C VAL A 68 4.55 -11.44 1.01
N GLY A 69 3.33 -11.68 0.53
CA GLY A 69 3.14 -12.23 -0.81
C GLY A 69 3.80 -13.60 -0.95
N VAL A 70 4.70 -13.72 -1.92
CA VAL A 70 5.58 -14.88 -2.12
C VAL A 70 6.98 -14.38 -2.41
N VAL A 71 7.97 -14.93 -1.70
CA VAL A 71 9.39 -14.66 -1.96
C VAL A 71 9.80 -15.41 -3.22
N GLN A 72 10.25 -14.69 -4.23
CA GLN A 72 10.70 -15.28 -5.49
C GLN A 72 12.05 -14.69 -5.90
N SER A 73 12.92 -15.53 -6.48
CA SER A 73 14.19 -15.09 -7.06
C SER A 73 14.03 -14.57 -8.50
N ASP A 74 12.96 -14.98 -9.17
CA ASP A 74 12.58 -14.61 -10.53
C ASP A 74 11.05 -14.68 -10.68
N SER A 75 10.50 -14.46 -11.87
CA SER A 75 9.05 -14.40 -12.07
C SER A 75 8.30 -15.73 -11.91
N LEU A 76 9.01 -16.86 -11.77
CA LEU A 76 8.44 -18.21 -11.81
C LEU A 76 8.83 -19.05 -10.58
N SER A 77 10.03 -18.83 -10.02
CA SER A 77 10.59 -19.66 -8.95
C SER A 77 10.21 -19.15 -7.57
N MET A 78 9.38 -19.92 -6.85
CA MET A 78 8.98 -19.62 -5.48
C MET A 78 9.99 -20.18 -4.46
N ASN A 79 10.40 -19.35 -3.52
CA ASN A 79 11.15 -19.76 -2.34
C ASN A 79 10.17 -19.97 -1.17
N LEU A 80 9.59 -21.17 -1.09
CA LEU A 80 8.63 -21.52 -0.06
C LEU A 80 9.21 -21.45 1.36
N PRO A 81 10.45 -21.93 1.63
CA PRO A 81 11.06 -21.77 2.96
C PRO A 81 11.18 -20.31 3.40
N ALA A 82 11.64 -19.42 2.52
CA ALA A 82 11.76 -17.99 2.83
C ALA A 82 10.39 -17.34 3.02
N THR A 83 9.40 -17.71 2.20
CA THR A 83 8.02 -17.22 2.34
C THR A 83 7.43 -17.62 3.70
N LEU A 84 7.62 -18.88 4.12
CA LEU A 84 7.18 -19.36 5.42
C LEU A 84 7.86 -18.61 6.57
N ALA A 85 9.18 -18.41 6.49
CA ALA A 85 9.93 -17.70 7.52
C ALA A 85 9.41 -16.25 7.70
N GLN A 86 9.24 -15.50 6.61
CA GLN A 86 8.71 -14.14 6.66
C GLN A 86 7.24 -14.10 7.13
N LEU A 87 6.44 -15.11 6.77
CA LEU A 87 5.07 -15.21 7.24
C LEU A 87 5.01 -15.43 8.76
N GLN A 88 5.85 -16.32 9.28
CA GLN A 88 5.99 -16.53 10.73
C GLN A 88 6.47 -15.27 11.45
N GLU A 89 7.40 -14.53 10.84
CA GLU A 89 7.89 -13.26 11.36
C GLU A 89 6.75 -12.23 11.47
N ILE A 90 6.05 -11.92 10.37
CA ILE A 90 4.90 -10.99 10.39
C ILE A 90 3.84 -11.44 11.41
N ARG A 91 3.55 -12.74 11.47
CA ARG A 91 2.59 -13.29 12.44
C ARG A 91 3.00 -13.05 13.88
N SER A 92 4.30 -13.09 14.19
CA SER A 92 4.81 -12.91 15.55
C SER A 92 4.57 -11.49 16.12
N TYR A 93 4.41 -10.48 15.26
CA TYR A 93 4.17 -9.09 15.66
C TYR A 93 2.91 -8.46 15.02
N GLN A 94 2.00 -9.27 14.47
CA GLN A 94 0.83 -8.80 13.72
C GLN A 94 -0.04 -7.82 14.52
N ASP A 95 -0.18 -8.01 15.83
CA ASP A 95 -1.03 -7.16 16.67
C ASP A 95 -0.44 -5.74 16.78
N HIS A 96 0.89 -5.65 16.88
CA HIS A 96 1.60 -4.37 16.84
C HIS A 96 1.48 -3.70 15.47
N LEU A 97 1.58 -4.47 14.39
CA LEU A 97 1.43 -3.97 13.03
C LEU A 97 0.02 -3.38 12.80
N VAL A 98 -1.02 -4.12 13.20
CA VAL A 98 -2.42 -3.66 13.11
C VAL A 98 -2.64 -2.43 13.97
N ALA A 99 -2.13 -2.39 15.20
CA ALA A 99 -2.26 -1.21 16.07
C ALA A 99 -1.61 0.03 15.44
N SER A 100 -0.40 -0.11 14.90
CA SER A 100 0.32 0.96 14.20
C SER A 100 -0.47 1.49 13.00
N GLU A 101 -1.02 0.60 12.17
CA GLU A 101 -1.81 1.02 11.00
C GLU A 101 -3.13 1.66 11.42
N VAL A 102 -3.82 1.15 12.44
CA VAL A 102 -5.04 1.78 12.97
C VAL A 102 -4.76 3.21 13.43
N ASP A 103 -3.66 3.44 14.15
CA ASP A 103 -3.27 4.77 14.60
C ASP A 103 -2.91 5.68 13.42
N TYR A 104 -2.17 5.16 12.44
CA TYR A 104 -1.83 5.89 11.22
C TYR A 104 -3.09 6.33 10.44
N LEU A 105 -4.03 5.40 10.24
CA LEU A 105 -5.29 5.65 9.53
C LEU A 105 -6.14 6.73 10.22
N ARG A 106 -6.21 6.70 11.56
CA ARG A 106 -6.92 7.71 12.36
C ARG A 106 -6.27 9.08 12.25
N GLN A 107 -4.94 9.16 12.35
CA GLN A 107 -4.18 10.40 12.23
C GLN A 107 -4.38 11.07 10.86
N HIS A 108 -4.59 10.29 9.81
CA HIS A 108 -4.78 10.78 8.45
C HIS A 108 -6.25 10.92 8.02
N ASN A 109 -7.21 10.74 8.95
CA ASN A 109 -8.65 10.80 8.65
C ASN A 109 -9.06 9.94 7.44
N VAL A 110 -8.53 8.71 7.39
CA VAL A 110 -8.93 7.73 6.38
C VAL A 110 -10.35 7.26 6.65
N GLN A 111 -11.18 7.26 5.61
CA GLN A 111 -12.56 6.76 5.70
C GLN A 111 -12.88 5.68 4.65
N LEU A 112 -11.92 5.39 3.75
CA LEU A 112 -12.00 4.30 2.79
C LEU A 112 -10.66 3.59 2.71
N ILE A 113 -10.70 2.26 2.77
CA ILE A 113 -9.58 1.32 2.64
C ILE A 113 -9.88 0.41 1.46
#